data_AF-A0A528G116-F1
#
_entry.id   AF-A0A528G116-F1
#
_cell.length_a   1.000
_cell.length_b   1.000
_cell.length_c   1.000
_cell.angle_alpha   90.00
_cell.angle_beta   90.00
_cell.angle_gamma   90.00
#
_symmetry.space_group_name_H-M   'P 1'
#
loop_
_entity.id
_entity.type
_entity.pdbx_description
1 polymer ?
#
loop_
_entity_poly.entity_id
_entity_poly.type
_entity_poly.pdbx_seq_one_letter_code
_entity_poly.pdbx_strand_id
1 'polypeptide(L)' 'MVGVGLIGTGFMGKCHAIAWNAVGTVFPDAAKPRLVHLGEVNEGLAKRRAGEFGFACLIPGHYDSGMKGDITVAH' A
#
# COMPACT_ATOMS: atom_id res chain seq x y z
N MET A 1 6.47 3.78 16.08
CA MET A 1 6.73 3.76 14.63
C MET A 1 5.57 3.08 13.94
N VAL A 2 4.99 3.69 12.89
CA VAL A 2 3.81 3.14 12.20
C VAL A 2 4.25 2.37 10.96
N GLY A 3 3.78 1.13 10.84
CA GLY A 3 3.92 0.31 9.63
C GLY A 3 2.69 0.47 8.75
N VAL A 4 2.90 0.76 7.46
CA VAL A 4 1.82 0.97 6.49
C VAL A 4 1.66 -0.24 5.59
N GLY A 5 0.44 -0.72 5.47
CA GLY A 5 -0.01 -1.65 4.45
C GLY A 5 -0.86 -0.92 3.41
N LEU A 6 -0.66 -1.20 2.13
CA LEU A 6 -1.46 -0.68 1.03
C LEU A 6 -2.08 -1.84 0.25
N ILE A 7 -3.38 -1.77 -0.02
CA ILE A 7 -4.09 -2.78 -0.83
C ILE A 7 -4.55 -2.11 -2.12
N GLY A 8 -4.10 -2.65 -3.25
CA GLY A 8 -4.38 -2.14 -4.58
C GLY A 8 -3.45 -1.00 -4.99
N THR A 9 -3.04 -1.02 -6.25
CA THR A 9 -2.16 -0.03 -6.89
C THR A 9 -2.79 0.62 -8.12
N GLY A 10 -4.12 0.67 -8.13
CA GLY A 10 -4.90 1.51 -9.03
C GLY A 10 -4.65 3.01 -8.78
N PHE A 11 -5.48 3.87 -9.37
CA PHE A 11 -5.29 5.32 -9.33
C PHE A 11 -5.11 5.87 -7.90
N MET A 12 -6.01 5.55 -6.97
CA MET A 12 -5.91 5.97 -5.56
C MET A 12 -4.75 5.30 -4.79
N GLY A 13 -4.42 4.05 -5.12
CA GLY A 13 -3.30 3.34 -4.51
C GLY A 13 -1.96 4.04 -4.77
N LYS A 14 -1.77 4.54 -6.00
CA LYS A 14 -0.58 5.35 -6.34
C LYS A 14 -0.52 6.65 -5.57
N CYS A 15 -1.64 7.37 -5.45
CA CYS A 15 -1.72 8.60 -4.66
C CYS A 15 -1.30 8.35 -3.20
N HIS A 16 -1.78 7.27 -2.60
CA HIS A 16 -1.43 6.90 -1.23
C HIS A 16 0.05 6.51 -1.09
N ALA A 17 0.59 5.72 -2.03
CA ALA A 17 2.00 5.35 -2.04
C ALA A 17 2.91 6.59 -2.11
N ILE A 18 2.57 7.57 -2.95
CA ILE A 18 3.30 8.84 -3.07
C ILE A 18 3.19 9.63 -1.76
N ALA A 19 1.98 9.77 -1.21
CA ALA A 19 1.75 10.52 0.02
C ALA A 19 2.57 9.94 1.18
N TRP A 20 2.61 8.62 1.35
CA TRP A 20 3.39 7.99 2.42
C TRP A 20 4.91 8.14 2.25
N ASN A 21 5.41 8.19 1.02
CA ASN A 21 6.82 8.47 0.76
C ASN A 21 7.17 9.95 1.03
N ALA A 22 6.26 10.87 0.73
CA ALA A 22 6.48 12.32 0.86
C ALA A 22 6.16 12.88 2.25
N VAL A 23 5.38 12.18 3.09
CA VAL A 23 4.89 12.75 4.36
C VAL A 23 6.02 13.23 5.27
N GLY A 24 7.12 12.47 5.37
CA GLY A 24 8.28 12.84 6.20
C GLY A 24 9.11 13.98 5.63
N THR A 25 9.00 14.27 4.32
CA THR A 25 9.65 15.45 3.72
C THR A 25 8.80 16.70 3.84
N VAL A 26 7.47 16.55 3.82
CA VAL A 26 6.52 17.68 3.91
C VAL A 26 6.27 18.10 5.36
N PHE A 27 6.24 17.14 6.29
CA PHE A 27 5.99 17.37 7.71
C PHE A 27 7.16 16.82 8.54
N PRO A 28 8.17 17.65 8.87
CA PRO A 28 9.37 17.22 9.59
C PRO A 28 9.09 16.62 10.97
N ASP A 29 8.01 17.06 11.61
CA ASP A 29 7.58 16.58 12.93
C ASP A 29 6.83 15.25 12.84
N ALA A 30 6.42 14.83 11.64
CA ALA A 30 5.77 13.54 11.43
C ALA A 30 6.82 12.43 11.27
N ALA A 31 6.75 11.41 12.13
CA ALA A 31 7.63 10.25 12.02
C ALA A 31 7.43 9.55 10.66
N LYS A 32 8.52 9.34 9.92
CA LYS A 32 8.46 8.64 8.62
C LYS A 32 7.89 7.23 8.78
N PRO A 33 6.74 6.90 8.17
CA PRO A 33 6.17 5.57 8.25
C PRO A 33 7.02 4.57 7.48
N ARG A 34 7.03 3.32 7.95
CA ARG A 34 7.66 2.22 7.21
C ARG A 34 6.64 1.61 6.27
N LEU A 35 6.93 1.59 4.97
CA LEU A 35 6.10 0.92 3.97
C LEU A 35 6.34 -0.59 4.06
N VAL A 36 5.44 -1.30 4.75
CA VAL A 36 5.67 -2.71 5.10
C VAL A 36 5.01 -3.64 4.11
N HIS A 37 3.73 -3.50 3.81
CA HIS A 37 3.00 -4.49 3.01
C HIS A 37 2.31 -3.89 1.79
N LEU A 38 2.41 -4.58 0.64
CA LEU A 38 1.63 -4.25 -0.54
C LEU A 38 0.82 -5.45 -1.00
N GLY A 39 -0.51 -5.33 -0.96
CA GLY A 39 -1.45 -6.33 -1.45
C GLY A 39 -1.94 -6.00 -2.86
N GLU A 40 -1.92 -6.98 -3.75
CA GLU A 40 -2.43 -6.88 -5.12
C GLU A 40 -3.19 -8.14 -5.54
N VAL A 41 -3.89 -8.06 -6.68
CA VAL A 41 -4.70 -9.16 -7.23
C VAL A 41 -3.87 -10.38 -7.64
N ASN A 42 -2.57 -10.21 -7.90
CA ASN A 42 -1.65 -11.30 -8.16
C ASN A 42 -0.23 -10.94 -7.69
N GLU A 43 0.59 -11.98 -7.49
CA GLU A 43 1.95 -11.86 -6.96
C GLU A 43 2.89 -11.08 -7.88
N GLY A 44 2.83 -11.29 -9.20
CA GLY A 44 3.71 -10.62 -10.15
C GLY A 44 3.51 -9.09 -10.14
N LEU A 45 2.26 -8.66 -10.05
CA LEU A 45 1.90 -7.25 -9.92
C LEU A 45 2.30 -6.69 -8.56
N ALA A 46 2.05 -7.42 -7.48
CA ALA A 46 2.48 -7.04 -6.13
C ALA A 46 3.99 -6.79 -6.09
N LYS A 47 4.78 -7.71 -6.66
CA LYS A 47 6.25 -7.62 -6.69
C LYS A 47 6.75 -6.41 -7.47
N ARG A 48 6.24 -6.22 -8.68
CA ARG A 48 6.63 -5.08 -9.52
C ARG A 48 6.31 -3.76 -8.83
N ARG A 49 5.10 -3.63 -8.29
CA ARG A 49 4.62 -2.38 -7.70
C ARG A 49 5.25 -2.07 -6.35
N ALA A 50 5.56 -3.09 -5.55
CA ALA A 50 6.28 -2.90 -4.29
C ALA A 50 7.69 -2.35 -4.54
N GLY A 51 8.36 -2.82 -5.59
CA GLY A 51 9.63 -2.24 -6.06
C GLY A 51 9.48 -0.79 -6.52
N GLU A 52 8.45 -0.48 -7.31
CA GLU A 52 8.18 0.90 -7.78
C GLU A 52 7.88 1.88 -6.63
N PHE A 53 7.23 1.45 -5.55
CA PHE A 53 6.77 2.31 -4.46
C PHE A 53 7.57 2.20 -3.16
N GLY A 54 8.58 1.34 -3.10
CA GLY A 54 9.47 1.19 -1.95
C GLY A 54 8.88 0.41 -0.76
N PHE A 55 7.98 -0.54 -1.00
CA PHE A 55 7.41 -1.40 0.05
C PHE A 55 8.33 -2.59 0.36
N ALA A 56 8.51 -2.90 1.66
CA ALA A 56 9.47 -3.90 2.13
C ALA A 56 8.99 -5.35 2.02
N CYS A 57 7.67 -5.62 2.06
CA CYS A 57 7.11 -6.96 2.09
C CYS A 57 6.10 -7.18 0.96
N LEU A 58 6.28 -8.34 0.33
CA LEU A 58 5.64 -8.79 -0.90
C LEU A 58 4.76 -9.99 -0.54
N ILE A 59 3.76 -9.84 0.34
CA ILE A 59 2.95 -11.01 0.71
C ILE A 59 1.97 -11.31 -0.42
N PRO A 60 2.13 -12.45 -1.14
CA PRO A 60 1.16 -12.88 -2.14
C PRO A 60 -0.16 -13.26 -1.49
N GLY A 61 -1.25 -13.16 -2.25
CA GLY A 61 -2.51 -13.76 -1.86
C GLY A 61 -3.24 -13.04 -0.72
N HIS A 62 -3.16 -11.71 -0.58
CA HIS A 62 -4.04 -10.97 0.35
C HIS A 62 -5.53 -11.21 0.02
N TYR A 63 -5.86 -11.27 -1.27
CA TYR A 63 -7.18 -11.70 -1.75
C TYR A 63 -7.50 -13.14 -1.32
N ASP A 64 -6.56 -14.07 -1.52
CA ASP A 64 -6.71 -15.49 -1.16
C ASP A 64 -6.74 -15.72 0.38
N SER A 65 -6.10 -14.82 1.14
CA SER A 65 -6.07 -14.78 2.61
C SER A 65 -7.36 -14.24 3.22
N GLY A 66 -8.40 -14.03 2.39
CA GLY A 66 -9.71 -13.63 2.87
C GLY A 66 -9.87 -12.14 3.13
N MET A 67 -8.90 -11.29 2.77
CA MET A 67 -9.09 -9.83 2.75
C MET A 67 -9.89 -9.39 1.52
N LYS A 68 -11.11 -9.92 1.44
CA LYS A 68 -12.15 -9.57 0.48
C LYS A 68 -13.38 -9.15 1.28
N GLY A 69 -13.99 -8.05 0.88
CA GLY A 69 -15.19 -7.52 1.52
C GLY A 69 -15.95 -6.67 0.53
N ASP A 70 -17.27 -6.71 0.62
CA ASP A 70 -18.15 -5.87 -0.18
C ASP A 70 -18.24 -4.48 0.47
N ILE A 71 -18.00 -3.43 -0.31
CA ILE A 71 -18.17 -2.05 0.14
C ILE A 71 -19.44 -1.52 -0.52
N THR A 72 -20.45 -1.23 0.28
CA THR A 72 -21.65 -0.53 -0.20
C THR A 72 -21.36 0.96 -0.27
N VAL A 73 -21.24 1.49 -1.48
CA VAL A 73 -21.10 2.93 -1.69
C VAL A 73 -22.51 3.52 -1.77
N ALA A 74 -22.90 4.28 -0.75
CA ALA A 74 -24.10 5.11 -0.81
C ALA A 74 -23.82 6.34 -1.67
N HIS A 75 -24.75 6.65 -2.58
CA HIS A 75 -24.76 7.88 -3.36
C HIS A 75 -25.17 9.09 -2.51
#